data_AF-X8DK15-F1
#
_entry.id   AF-X8DK15-F1
#
_cell.length_a   1.000
_cell.length_b   1.000
_cell.length_c   1.000
_cell.angle_alpha   90.00
_cell.angle_beta   90.00
_cell.angle_gamma   90.00
#
_symmetry.space_group_name_H-M   'P 1'
#
loop_
_entity.id
_entity.type
_entity.pdbx_description
1 polymer ?
#
loop_
_entity_poly.entity_id
_entity_poly.type
_entity_poly.pdbx_seq_one_letter_code
_entity_poly.pdbx_strand_id
1 'polypeptide(L)'
;MELAQRYYGSDDTAVLPREIASRRAFENAMCMDVAMGGSTNTVLHLLAAAHEAELDFALADIDALSRRVPCLSKVAPNGAYLVEDVHRAGGVPALLGELNRAGLLHRDVHSVHAPDLTAWLTRWDIRGTAPRRRRSSCFTPPGR
;
A
#
# COMPACT_ATOMS: atom_id res chain seq x y z
N MET A 1 4.90 22.96 -0.54
CA MET A 1 4.30 24.09 -1.27
C MET A 1 3.56 23.64 -2.53
N GLU A 2 3.92 22.52 -3.17
CA GLU A 2 3.28 22.05 -4.41
C GLU A 2 1.79 21.71 -4.28
N LEU A 3 1.37 20.90 -3.29
CA LEU A 3 -0.05 20.53 -3.12
C LEU A 3 -0.93 21.75 -2.80
N ALA A 4 -0.41 22.69 -2.00
CA ALA A 4 -1.09 23.95 -1.72
C ALA A 4 -1.23 24.79 -3.00
N GLN A 5 -0.21 24.83 -3.85
CA GLN A 5 -0.29 25.52 -5.13
C GLN A 5 -1.29 24.86 -6.09
N ARG A 6 -1.35 23.53 -6.13
CA ARG A 6 -2.35 22.79 -6.93
C ARG A 6 -3.77 23.14 -6.50
N TYR A 7 -4.03 23.12 -5.19
CA TYR A 7 -5.34 23.46 -4.67
C TYR A 7 -5.67 24.95 -4.84
N TYR A 8 -4.88 25.86 -4.25
CA TYR A 8 -5.20 27.29 -4.24
C TYR A 8 -4.90 28.01 -5.56
N GLY A 9 -4.03 27.47 -6.40
CA GLY A 9 -3.59 28.11 -7.65
C GLY A 9 -4.16 27.47 -8.91
N SER A 10 -4.73 26.26 -8.83
CA SER A 10 -5.29 25.56 -9.99
C SER A 10 -6.65 24.91 -9.71
N ASP A 11 -7.24 25.17 -8.54
CA ASP A 11 -8.52 24.60 -8.08
C ASP A 11 -8.56 23.06 -8.17
N ASP A 12 -7.39 22.43 -8.04
CA ASP A 12 -7.26 20.97 -8.11
C ASP A 12 -7.69 20.35 -6.77
N THR A 13 -8.96 19.97 -6.67
CA THR A 13 -9.51 19.32 -5.47
C THR A 13 -8.99 17.90 -5.28
N ALA A 14 -8.44 17.25 -6.32
CA ALA A 14 -7.99 15.85 -6.23
C ALA A 14 -6.82 15.66 -5.26
N VAL A 15 -6.15 16.74 -4.83
CA VAL A 15 -5.10 16.72 -3.80
C VAL A 15 -5.64 16.71 -2.38
N LEU A 16 -6.95 16.90 -2.18
CA LEU A 16 -7.56 16.93 -0.87
C LEU A 16 -7.51 15.54 -0.22
N PRO A 17 -7.32 15.45 1.12
CA PRO A 17 -7.21 14.16 1.80
C PRO A 17 -8.36 13.20 1.53
N ARG A 18 -9.61 13.68 1.48
CA ARG A 18 -10.80 12.85 1.22
C ARG A 18 -10.90 12.35 -0.22
N GLU A 19 -10.31 13.06 -1.18
CA GLU A 19 -10.23 12.61 -2.58
C GLU A 19 -9.20 11.48 -2.74
N ILE A 20 -8.11 11.52 -1.97
CA ILE A 20 -7.07 10.49 -2.00
C ILE A 20 -7.48 9.27 -1.17
N ALA A 21 -7.99 9.51 0.05
CA ALA A 21 -8.35 8.48 1.02
C ALA A 21 -9.77 7.95 0.75
N SER A 22 -10.00 7.38 -0.43
CA SER A 22 -11.26 6.75 -0.82
C SER A 22 -11.43 5.35 -0.20
N ARG A 23 -12.65 4.79 -0.20
CA ARG A 23 -12.90 3.41 0.25
C ARG A 23 -11.95 2.39 -0.38
N ARG A 24 -11.67 2.52 -1.68
CA ARG A 24 -10.72 1.65 -2.40
C ARG A 24 -9.28 1.81 -1.91
N ALA A 25 -8.87 3.02 -1.52
CA ALA A 25 -7.57 3.26 -0.92
C ALA A 25 -7.45 2.62 0.47
N PHE A 26 -8.54 2.64 1.27
CA PHE A 26 -8.62 1.95 2.55
C PHE A 26 -8.58 0.43 2.41
N GLU A 27 -9.28 -0.14 1.42
CA GLU A 27 -9.21 -1.57 1.09
C GLU A 27 -7.78 -1.98 0.70
N ASN A 28 -7.11 -1.18 -0.15
CA ASN A 28 -5.69 -1.38 -0.49
C ASN A 28 -4.77 -1.30 0.73
N ALA A 29 -5.00 -0.35 1.64
CA ALA A 29 -4.23 -0.19 2.87
C ALA A 29 -4.39 -1.42 3.77
N MET A 30 -5.61 -1.94 3.92
CA MET A 30 -5.86 -3.15 4.69
C MET A 30 -5.22 -4.39 4.04
N CYS A 31 -5.29 -4.53 2.70
CA CYS A 31 -4.59 -5.59 1.99
C CYS A 31 -3.08 -5.57 2.27
N MET A 32 -2.48 -4.39 2.26
CA MET A 32 -1.06 -4.24 2.58
C MET A 32 -0.74 -4.60 4.04
N ASP A 33 -1.54 -4.15 4.99
CA ASP A 33 -1.36 -4.45 6.41
C ASP A 33 -1.46 -5.96 6.70
N VAL A 34 -2.47 -6.65 6.15
CA VAL A 34 -2.61 -8.11 6.25
C VAL A 34 -1.41 -8.82 5.62
N ALA A 35 -0.97 -8.38 4.44
CA ALA A 35 0.16 -8.98 3.74
C ALA A 35 1.48 -8.86 4.53
N MET A 36 1.64 -7.81 5.34
CA MET A 36 2.79 -7.62 6.22
C MET A 36 2.64 -8.26 7.61
N GLY A 37 1.47 -8.82 7.93
CA GLY A 37 1.16 -9.28 9.28
C GLY A 37 1.20 -8.14 10.29
N GLY A 38 0.56 -7.01 9.92
CA GLY A 38 0.53 -5.76 10.67
C GLY A 38 -0.07 -5.88 12.08
N SER A 39 0.03 -4.79 12.82
CA SER A 39 -0.44 -4.73 14.21
C SER A 39 -1.97 -4.79 14.26
N THR A 40 -2.53 -5.46 15.27
CA THR A 40 -3.98 -5.39 15.54
C THR A 40 -4.45 -3.96 15.79
N ASN A 41 -3.56 -3.04 16.22
CA ASN A 41 -3.90 -1.62 16.36
C ASN A 41 -4.13 -0.92 15.02
N THR A 42 -3.56 -1.42 13.91
CA THR A 42 -3.82 -0.83 12.59
C THR A 42 -5.31 -0.87 12.26
N VAL A 43 -6.02 -1.93 12.67
CA VAL A 43 -7.48 -2.04 12.50
C VAL A 43 -8.21 -0.87 13.17
N LEU A 44 -7.85 -0.54 14.41
CA LEU A 44 -8.47 0.56 15.15
C LEU A 44 -8.21 1.91 14.48
N HIS A 45 -6.96 2.17 14.08
CA HIS A 45 -6.58 3.41 13.43
C HIS A 45 -7.23 3.56 12.04
N LEU A 46 -7.32 2.47 11.29
CA LEU A 46 -7.91 2.47 9.96
C LEU A 46 -9.42 2.73 10.03
N LEU A 47 -10.13 2.10 10.97
CA LEU A 47 -11.56 2.37 11.20
C LEU A 47 -11.81 3.81 11.66
N ALA A 48 -10.98 4.34 12.56
CA ALA A 48 -11.10 5.74 13.00
C ALA A 48 -10.86 6.72 11.84
N ALA A 49 -9.84 6.49 11.02
CA ALA A 49 -9.56 7.32 9.85
C ALA A 49 -10.67 7.23 8.79
N ALA A 50 -11.26 6.05 8.59
CA ALA A 50 -12.40 5.88 7.67
C ALA A 50 -13.64 6.63 8.16
N HIS A 51 -13.88 6.63 9.48
CA HIS A 51 -14.97 7.38 10.10
C HIS A 51 -14.82 8.89 9.89
N GLU A 52 -13.62 9.45 10.13
CA GLU A 52 -13.32 10.88 9.89
C GLU A 52 -13.38 11.27 8.40
N ALA A 53 -13.11 10.30 7.51
CA ALA A 53 -13.26 10.45 6.07
C ALA A 53 -14.71 10.25 5.59
N GLU A 54 -15.66 9.98 6.49
CA GLU A 54 -17.08 9.72 6.19
C GLU A 54 -17.29 8.53 5.22
N LEU A 55 -16.46 7.50 5.35
CA LEU A 55 -16.54 6.29 4.55
C LEU A 55 -17.32 5.19 5.26
N ASP A 56 -18.16 4.49 4.50
CA ASP A 56 -18.73 3.21 4.91
C ASP A 56 -17.65 2.11 4.82
N PHE A 57 -16.87 1.94 5.89
CA PHE A 57 -15.85 0.91 6.02
C PHE A 57 -15.90 0.33 7.43
N ALA A 58 -16.27 -0.94 7.53
CA ALA A 58 -16.57 -1.60 8.78
C ALA A 58 -15.62 -2.77 9.06
N LEU A 59 -15.69 -3.29 10.29
CA LEU A 59 -14.91 -4.47 10.69
C LEU A 59 -15.21 -5.70 9.81
N ALA A 60 -16.43 -5.79 9.26
CA ALA A 60 -16.80 -6.86 8.33
C ALA A 60 -16.01 -6.81 7.02
N ASP A 61 -15.69 -5.61 6.50
CA ASP A 61 -14.84 -5.45 5.32
C ASP A 61 -13.42 -5.94 5.61
N ILE A 62 -12.90 -5.61 6.80
CA ILE A 62 -11.58 -6.05 7.27
C ILE A 62 -11.51 -7.58 7.38
N ASP A 63 -12.52 -8.22 8.00
CA ASP A 63 -12.60 -9.69 8.08
C ASP A 63 -12.61 -10.32 6.68
N ALA A 64 -13.45 -9.81 5.77
CA ALA A 64 -13.53 -10.29 4.39
C ALA A 64 -12.20 -10.17 3.63
N LEU A 65 -11.48 -9.06 3.80
CA LEU A 65 -10.16 -8.86 3.19
C LEU A 65 -9.11 -9.80 3.80
N SER A 66 -9.08 -9.94 5.12
CA SER A 66 -8.10 -10.78 5.83
C SER A 66 -8.16 -12.26 5.41
N ARG A 67 -9.33 -12.77 5.03
CA ARG A 67 -9.51 -14.15 4.54
C ARG A 67 -9.00 -14.34 3.11
N ARG A 68 -8.89 -13.28 2.33
CA ARG A 68 -8.52 -13.32 0.90
C ARG A 68 -7.05 -12.99 0.67
N VAL A 69 -6.45 -12.20 1.56
CA VAL A 69 -5.09 -11.70 1.36
C VAL A 69 -4.08 -12.61 2.08
N PRO A 70 -3.12 -13.21 1.37
CA PRO A 70 -2.08 -14.01 1.99
C PRO A 70 -1.07 -13.13 2.74
N CYS A 71 -0.56 -13.62 3.87
CA CYS A 71 0.56 -13.01 4.55
C CYS A 71 1.85 -13.28 3.75
N LEU A 72 2.45 -12.24 3.19
CA LEU A 72 3.64 -12.31 2.31
C LEU A 72 4.95 -12.08 3.06
N SER A 73 4.96 -11.23 4.09
CA SER A 73 6.17 -10.85 4.81
C SER A 73 5.89 -10.67 6.29
N LYS A 74 6.21 -11.67 7.12
CA LYS A 74 6.17 -11.53 8.58
C LYS A 74 7.41 -10.79 9.07
N VAL A 75 7.23 -9.53 9.42
CA VAL A 75 8.27 -8.68 10.03
C VAL A 75 8.20 -8.85 11.56
N ALA A 76 9.32 -8.68 12.25
CA ALA A 76 9.36 -8.63 13.70
C ALA A 76 8.31 -7.64 14.24
N PRO A 77 7.58 -7.99 15.33
CA PRO A 77 7.80 -9.13 16.23
C PRO A 77 7.23 -10.48 15.74
N ASN A 78 6.46 -10.49 14.65
CA ASN A 78 5.74 -11.67 14.17
C ASN A 78 6.59 -12.61 13.27
N GLY A 79 7.85 -12.24 13.01
CA GLY A 79 8.80 -13.00 12.21
C GLY A 79 10.25 -12.63 12.52
N ALA A 80 11.18 -13.26 11.82
CA ALA A 80 12.62 -13.11 12.04
C ALA A 80 13.26 -11.93 11.29
N TYR A 81 12.52 -11.30 10.37
CA TYR A 81 13.02 -10.22 9.51
C TYR A 81 12.66 -8.85 10.07
N LEU A 82 13.55 -7.88 9.91
CA LEU A 82 13.33 -6.51 10.35
C LEU A 82 12.86 -5.61 9.18
N VAL A 83 12.42 -4.39 9.50
CA VAL A 83 11.97 -3.41 8.49
C VAL A 83 13.08 -3.09 7.49
N GLU A 84 14.35 -3.11 7.91
CA GLU A 84 15.50 -2.92 7.02
C GLU A 84 15.63 -4.05 6.00
N ASP A 85 15.24 -5.28 6.37
CA ASP A 85 15.25 -6.42 5.44
C ASP A 85 14.14 -6.29 4.41
N VAL A 86 12.96 -5.81 4.82
CA VAL A 86 11.88 -5.45 3.89
C VAL A 86 12.36 -4.39 2.91
N HIS A 87 13.04 -3.34 3.40
CA HIS A 87 13.60 -2.31 2.54
C HIS A 87 14.63 -2.88 1.55
N ARG A 88 15.52 -3.78 1.98
CA ARG A 88 16.51 -4.45 1.12
C ARG A 88 15.84 -5.32 0.05
N ALA A 89 14.76 -6.00 0.39
CA ALA A 89 13.97 -6.84 -0.50
C ALA A 89 13.17 -6.07 -1.56
N GLY A 90 13.18 -4.73 -1.53
CA GLY A 90 12.46 -3.87 -2.47
C GLY A 90 11.36 -3.01 -1.82
N GLY A 91 11.16 -3.15 -0.51
CA GLY A 91 10.28 -2.31 0.29
C GLY A 91 8.79 -2.48 -0.03
N VAL A 92 8.01 -1.48 0.38
CA VAL A 92 6.58 -1.37 0.09
C VAL A 92 6.23 -1.54 -1.40
N PRO A 93 6.99 -0.97 -2.37
CA PRO A 93 6.69 -1.17 -3.80
C PRO A 93 6.71 -2.64 -4.23
N ALA A 94 7.65 -3.45 -3.71
CA ALA A 94 7.73 -4.87 -4.05
C ALA A 94 6.51 -5.65 -3.52
N LEU A 95 6.10 -5.37 -2.28
CA LEU A 95 4.91 -5.97 -1.66
C LEU A 95 3.62 -5.59 -2.42
N LEU A 96 3.42 -4.30 -2.68
CA LEU A 96 2.28 -3.82 -3.46
C LEU A 96 2.31 -4.38 -4.90
N GLY A 97 3.49 -4.59 -5.47
CA GLY A 97 3.67 -5.26 -6.75
C GLY A 97 3.14 -6.70 -6.76
N GLU A 98 3.45 -7.49 -5.72
CA GLU A 98 2.92 -8.86 -5.61
C GLU A 98 1.40 -8.88 -5.40
N LEU A 99 0.88 -8.01 -4.53
CA LEU A 99 -0.57 -7.89 -4.32
C LEU A 99 -1.30 -7.45 -5.59
N ASN A 100 -0.72 -6.54 -6.37
CA ASN A 100 -1.27 -6.12 -7.65
C ASN A 100 -1.26 -7.25 -8.70
N ARG A 101 -0.20 -8.06 -8.74
CA ARG A 101 -0.13 -9.27 -9.60
C ARG A 101 -1.15 -10.32 -9.21
N ALA A 102 -1.44 -10.45 -7.91
CA ALA A 102 -2.47 -11.33 -7.38
C ALA A 102 -3.91 -10.81 -7.58
N GLY A 103 -4.09 -9.60 -8.14
CA GLY A 103 -5.41 -9.00 -8.34
C GLY A 103 -6.08 -8.56 -7.03
N LEU A 104 -5.29 -8.28 -5.99
CA LEU A 104 -5.77 -7.93 -4.64
C LEU A 104 -5.79 -6.42 -4.39
N LEU A 105 -5.42 -5.59 -5.37
CA LEU A 105 -5.40 -4.13 -5.26
C LEU A 105 -6.31 -3.46 -6.28
N HIS A 106 -7.00 -2.42 -5.83
CA HIS A 106 -7.70 -1.46 -6.67
C HIS A 106 -6.68 -0.54 -7.34
N ARG A 107 -6.73 -0.46 -8.68
CA ARG A 107 -5.76 0.31 -9.48
C ARG A 107 -6.21 1.73 -9.77
N ASP A 108 -7.51 1.99 -9.65
CA ASP A 108 -8.15 3.28 -9.84
C ASP A 108 -8.10 4.11 -8.54
N VAL A 109 -6.89 4.24 -7.99
CA VAL A 109 -6.58 5.11 -6.86
C VAL A 109 -5.34 5.93 -7.20
N HIS A 110 -5.32 7.17 -6.74
CA HIS A 110 -4.16 8.06 -6.87
C HIS A 110 -3.53 8.34 -5.51
N SER A 111 -2.37 9.00 -5.51
CA SER A 111 -1.70 9.44 -4.30
C SER A 111 -1.30 10.91 -4.39
N VAL A 112 -0.74 11.44 -3.30
CA VAL A 112 -0.20 12.81 -3.27
C VAL A 112 0.89 13.06 -4.32
N HIS A 113 1.57 12.02 -4.79
CA HIS A 113 2.77 12.12 -5.64
C HIS A 113 2.70 11.29 -6.92
N ALA A 114 1.61 10.56 -7.15
CA ALA A 114 1.44 9.73 -8.34
C ALA A 114 -0.01 9.81 -8.84
N PRO A 115 -0.20 9.87 -10.18
CA PRO A 115 -1.54 9.99 -10.77
C PRO A 115 -2.36 8.72 -10.60
N ASP A 116 -1.72 7.55 -10.53
CA ASP A 116 -2.37 6.27 -10.26
C ASP A 116 -1.38 5.23 -9.71
N LEU A 117 -1.92 4.19 -9.08
CA LEU A 117 -1.14 3.09 -8.50
C LEU A 117 -0.32 2.33 -9.55
N THR A 118 -0.81 2.19 -10.78
CA THR A 118 -0.15 1.41 -11.84
C THR A 118 1.10 2.13 -12.35
N ALA A 119 1.01 3.43 -12.59
CA ALA A 119 2.13 4.28 -12.97
C ALA A 119 3.20 4.29 -11.88
N TRP A 120 2.78 4.34 -10.61
CA TRP A 120 3.71 4.25 -9.49
C TRP A 120 4.41 2.89 -9.42
N LEU A 121 3.66 1.78 -9.47
CA LEU A 121 4.23 0.42 -9.44
C LEU A 121 5.14 0.16 -10.64
N THR A 122 4.77 0.61 -11.83
CA THR A 122 5.60 0.48 -13.05
C THR A 122 7.01 1.03 -12.83
N ARG A 123 7.11 2.14 -12.09
CA ARG A 123 8.37 2.85 -11.83
C ARG A 123 9.13 2.31 -10.61
N TRP A 124 8.42 1.85 -9.59
CA TRP A 124 9.01 1.58 -8.26
C TRP A 124 9.03 0.11 -7.85
N ASP A 125 8.16 -0.75 -8.42
CA ASP A 125 8.26 -2.19 -8.23
C ASP A 125 9.52 -2.70 -8.94
N ILE A 126 10.36 -3.43 -8.21
CA ILE A 126 11.57 -4.07 -8.74
C ILE A 126 11.30 -5.11 -9.83
N ARG A 127 10.08 -5.67 -9.86
CA ARG A 127 9.58 -6.57 -10.90
C ARG A 127 8.67 -5.86 -11.92
N GLY A 128 8.58 -4.53 -11.84
CA GLY A 128 7.83 -3.71 -12.79
C GLY A 128 8.46 -3.70 -14.19
N THR A 129 7.75 -3.11 -15.16
CA THR A 129 8.20 -3.06 -16.56
C THR A 129 9.23 -1.97 -16.84
N ALA A 130 9.32 -0.92 -15.99
CA ALA A 130 10.31 0.15 -16.11
C ALA A 130 10.88 0.59 -14.74
N PRO A 131 11.53 -0.32 -13.99
CA PRO A 131 11.98 -0.03 -12.63
C PRO A 131 13.14 0.98 -12.62
N ARG A 132 12.97 2.07 -11.87
CA ARG A 132 13.99 3.14 -11.75
C ARG A 132 15.28 2.66 -11.05
N ARG A 133 15.22 1.55 -10.31
CA ARG A 133 16.37 0.95 -9.63
C ARG A 133 16.35 -0.57 -9.87
N ARG A 134 17.04 -1.03 -10.90
CA ARG A 134 17.28 -2.46 -11.14
C ARG A 134 18.32 -2.95 -10.11
N ARG A 135 17.88 -3.45 -8.94
CA ARG A 135 18.76 -4.17 -8.00
C ARG A 135 18.53 -5.67 -8.15
N SER A 136 19.48 -6.32 -8.79
CA SER A 136 19.39 -7.68 -9.33
C SER A 136 19.49 -8.84 -8.32
N SER A 137 19.43 -8.62 -7.01
CA SER A 137 19.73 -9.71 -6.05
C SER A 137 19.14 -9.48 -4.66
N CYS A 138 17.87 -9.83 -4.45
CA CYS A 138 17.34 -9.96 -3.08
C CYS A 138 16.26 -11.04 -2.92
N PHE A 139 15.76 -11.62 -4.03
CA PHE A 139 14.82 -12.74 -4.01
C PHE A 139 15.48 -14.13 -3.92
N THR A 140 16.76 -14.21 -3.55
CA THR A 140 17.37 -15.50 -3.21
C THR A 140 17.14 -15.74 -1.72
N PRO A 141 16.35 -16.75 -1.30
CA PRO A 141 16.38 -17.16 0.10
C PRO A 141 17.83 -17.54 0.43
N PRO A 142 18.38 -17.16 1.60
CA PRO A 142 19.65 -17.72 2.02
C PRO A 142 19.52 -19.24 1.97
N GLY A 143 20.48 -19.88 1.30
CA GLY A 143 20.49 -21.32 1.08
C GLY A 143 20.30 -22.11 2.37
N ARG A 144 19.76 -23.32 2.19
CA ARG A 144 19.74 -24.38 3.20
C ARG A 144 21.09 -24.57 3.88
#